data_AF-A0A6B3MZC1-F1
#
_entry.id   AF-A0A6B3MZC1-F1
#
_cell.length_a   1.000
_cell.length_b   1.000
_cell.length_c   1.000
_cell.angle_alpha   90.00
_cell.angle_beta   90.00
_cell.angle_gamma   90.00
#
_symmetry.space_group_name_H-M   'P 1'
#
loop_
_entity.id
_entity.type
_entity.pdbx_description
1 polymer ?
#
loop_
_entity_poly.entity_id
_entity_poly.type
_entity_poly.pdbx_seq_one_letter_code
_entity_poly.pdbx_strand_id
1 'polypeptide(L)'
;FIYVELPKFSKSLDELESHFDKWLFLLKHLAQLNEPPLPLQDDVFAQLFDVAEIANFSSREQALYQDSLKVYRDMYNVTQTLIDETLEQGIEQGIKQGIKQGRAEGRAEGKAEGRQEEKQQIAKQMKAAGLPAQDIAQYTGLTIDEIDRL
;
A
#
# COMPACT_ATOMS: atom_id res chain seq x y z
N PHE A 1 -3.81 34.69 28.58
CA PHE A 1 -3.38 34.71 27.17
C PHE A 1 -4.51 34.18 26.30
N ILE A 2 -4.77 34.81 25.16
CA ILE A 2 -5.77 34.35 24.17
C ILE A 2 -4.97 33.72 23.03
N TYR A 3 -5.29 32.48 22.65
CA TYR A 3 -4.68 31.77 21.54
C TYR A 3 -5.77 31.35 20.55
N VAL A 4 -5.42 31.31 19.26
CA VAL A 4 -6.34 31.01 18.17
C VAL A 4 -5.93 29.70 17.51
N GLU A 5 -6.87 28.77 17.37
CA GLU A 5 -6.64 27.46 16.75
C GLU A 5 -7.32 27.40 15.37
N LEU A 6 -6.55 27.57 14.30
CA LEU A 6 -7.06 27.48 12.92
C LEU A 6 -7.79 26.17 12.58
N PRO A 7 -7.41 24.99 13.11
CA PRO A 7 -8.16 23.76 12.85
C PRO A 7 -9.63 23.83 13.32
N LYS A 8 -9.92 24.58 14.40
CA LYS A 8 -11.26 24.73 14.98
C LYS A 8 -12.13 25.75 14.24
N PHE A 9 -11.57 26.54 13.34
CA PHE A 9 -12.33 27.49 12.52
C PHE A 9 -13.03 26.75 11.36
N SER A 10 -14.36 26.72 11.34
CA SER A 10 -15.13 25.92 10.37
C SER A 10 -16.09 26.73 9.49
N LYS A 11 -16.09 28.06 9.61
CA LYS A 11 -16.98 28.94 8.85
C LYS A 11 -16.61 28.92 7.37
N SER A 12 -17.62 28.89 6.52
CA SER A 12 -17.55 29.06 5.07
C SER A 12 -17.56 30.54 4.67
N LEU A 13 -17.35 30.84 3.38
CA LEU A 13 -17.30 32.22 2.86
C LEU A 13 -18.56 33.03 3.16
N ASP A 14 -19.73 32.39 3.13
CA ASP A 14 -21.03 33.03 3.36
C ASP A 14 -21.31 33.30 4.85
N GLU A 15 -20.52 32.68 5.74
CA GLU A 15 -20.66 32.76 7.20
C GLU A 15 -19.64 33.74 7.82
N LEU A 16 -18.89 34.48 6.98
CA LEU A 16 -17.89 35.44 7.42
C LEU A 16 -18.54 36.76 7.85
N GLU A 17 -18.80 36.90 9.16
CA GLU A 17 -19.46 38.07 9.73
C GLU A 17 -18.48 39.17 10.15
N SER A 18 -17.25 38.82 10.57
CA SER A 18 -16.28 39.77 11.11
C SER A 18 -14.97 39.82 10.33
N HIS A 19 -14.23 40.93 10.47
CA HIS A 19 -12.88 41.05 9.89
C HIS A 19 -11.92 39.99 10.46
N PHE A 20 -12.14 39.57 11.70
CA PHE A 20 -11.39 38.47 12.31
C PHE A 20 -11.69 37.13 11.62
N ASP A 21 -12.96 36.83 11.33
CA ASP A 21 -13.34 35.63 10.58
C ASP A 21 -12.71 35.62 9.18
N LYS A 22 -12.69 36.78 8.52
CA LYS A 22 -12.03 36.96 7.20
C LYS A 22 -10.54 36.62 7.26
N TRP A 23 -9.81 37.08 8.28
CA TRP A 23 -8.40 36.75 8.48
C TRP A 23 -8.16 35.26 8.78
N LEU A 24 -9.00 34.64 9.62
CA LEU A 24 -8.88 33.21 9.92
C LEU A 24 -9.17 32.35 8.70
N PHE A 25 -10.20 32.72 7.93
CA PHE A 25 -10.52 32.06 6.68
C PHE A 25 -9.36 32.18 5.69
N LEU A 26 -8.86 33.40 5.47
CA LEU A 26 -7.74 33.64 4.57
C LEU A 26 -6.52 32.80 4.96
N LEU A 27 -6.05 32.88 6.20
CA LEU A 27 -4.86 32.14 6.65
C LEU A 27 -5.04 30.62 6.59
N LYS A 28 -6.26 30.12 6.82
CA LYS A 28 -6.56 28.68 6.72
C LYS A 28 -6.61 28.18 5.27
N HIS A 29 -7.11 29.00 4.36
CA HIS A 29 -7.41 28.58 2.98
C HIS A 29 -6.49 29.20 1.92
N LEU A 30 -5.50 30.03 2.31
CA LEU A 30 -4.66 30.81 1.39
C LEU A 30 -4.06 29.97 0.26
N ALA A 31 -3.52 28.78 0.58
CA ALA A 31 -2.89 27.89 -0.40
C ALA A 31 -3.87 27.26 -1.41
N GLN A 32 -5.18 27.35 -1.16
CA GLN A 32 -6.25 26.78 -1.99
C GLN A 32 -6.99 27.85 -2.80
N LEU A 33 -6.74 29.14 -2.54
CA LEU A 33 -7.37 30.24 -3.24
C LEU A 33 -6.65 30.48 -4.57
N ASN A 34 -7.38 30.36 -5.68
CA ASN A 34 -6.88 30.72 -7.01
C ASN A 34 -7.11 32.20 -7.32
N GLU A 35 -8.17 32.80 -6.76
CA GLU A 35 -8.54 34.20 -6.94
C GLU A 35 -9.06 34.78 -5.61
N PRO A 36 -8.96 36.11 -5.40
CA PRO A 36 -9.51 36.78 -4.23
C PRO A 36 -11.05 36.64 -4.18
N PRO A 37 -11.63 35.92 -3.20
CA PRO A 37 -13.08 35.76 -3.13
C PRO A 37 -13.75 37.09 -2.76
N LEU A 38 -14.95 37.34 -3.28
CA LEU A 38 -15.68 38.62 -3.10
C LEU A 38 -15.71 39.16 -1.65
N PRO A 39 -15.92 38.32 -0.59
CA PRO A 39 -15.91 38.81 0.79
C PRO A 39 -14.54 39.30 1.30
N LEU A 40 -13.46 39.00 0.58
CA LEU A 40 -12.06 39.33 0.90
C LEU A 40 -11.46 40.34 -0.11
N GLN A 41 -12.29 41.17 -0.74
CA GLN A 41 -11.83 42.23 -1.67
C GLN A 41 -11.77 43.62 -1.02
N ASP A 42 -11.85 43.70 0.31
CA ASP A 42 -11.67 44.97 1.04
C ASP A 42 -10.22 45.49 0.88
N ASP A 43 -10.01 46.81 1.01
CA ASP A 43 -8.73 47.50 0.75
C ASP A 43 -7.49 46.85 1.39
N VAL A 44 -7.63 46.28 2.59
CA VAL A 44 -6.55 45.63 3.34
C VAL A 44 -6.17 44.29 2.71
N PHE A 45 -7.15 43.54 2.21
CA PHE A 45 -6.92 42.25 1.56
C PHE A 45 -6.46 42.42 0.12
N ALA A 46 -6.93 43.45 -0.59
CA ALA A 46 -6.44 43.80 -1.92
C ALA A 46 -4.92 43.99 -1.93
N GLN A 47 -4.38 44.78 -0.98
CA GLN A 47 -2.92 44.95 -0.83
C GLN A 47 -2.19 43.64 -0.53
N LEU A 48 -2.79 42.75 0.27
CA LEU A 48 -2.22 41.44 0.56
C LEU A 48 -2.14 40.56 -0.70
N PHE A 49 -3.21 40.52 -1.49
CA PHE A 49 -3.24 39.77 -2.74
C PHE A 49 -2.31 40.36 -3.79
N ASP A 50 -2.20 41.69 -3.89
CA ASP A 50 -1.24 42.36 -4.78
C ASP A 50 0.20 41.96 -4.43
N VAL A 51 0.56 41.92 -3.15
CA VAL A 51 1.90 41.50 -2.71
C VAL A 51 2.11 39.99 -2.88
N ALA A 52 1.06 39.18 -2.71
CA ALA A 52 1.14 37.73 -2.81
C ALA A 52 1.11 37.20 -4.26
N GLU A 53 0.70 38.02 -5.23
CA GLU A 53 0.61 37.62 -6.62
C GLU A 53 2.02 37.39 -7.21
N ILE A 54 2.29 36.16 -7.64
CA ILE A 54 3.55 35.78 -8.29
C ILE A 54 3.83 36.65 -9.54
N ALA A 55 2.79 37.20 -10.18
CA ALA A 55 2.91 38.11 -11.32
C ALA A 55 3.66 39.42 -10.98
N ASN A 56 3.69 39.82 -9.71
CA ASN A 56 4.42 40.98 -9.23
C ASN A 56 5.86 40.67 -8.80
N PHE A 57 6.31 39.41 -8.93
CA PHE A 57 7.68 39.06 -8.57
C PHE A 57 8.68 39.76 -9.46
N SER A 58 9.69 40.36 -8.84
CA SER A 58 10.91 40.75 -9.55
C SER A 58 11.56 39.51 -10.16
N SER A 59 12.40 39.70 -11.20
CA SER A 59 13.13 38.58 -11.81
C SER A 59 13.94 37.76 -10.81
N ARG A 60 14.39 38.38 -9.71
CA ARG A 60 15.09 37.69 -8.62
C ARG A 60 14.16 36.83 -7.78
N GLU A 61 12.99 37.34 -7.41
CA GLU A 61 12.00 36.58 -6.63
C GLU A 61 11.43 35.42 -7.43
N GLN A 62 11.18 35.63 -8.73
CA GLN A 62 10.77 34.56 -9.64
C GLN A 62 11.83 33.47 -9.75
N ALA A 63 13.12 33.83 -9.83
CA ALA A 63 14.21 32.86 -9.86
C ALA A 63 14.30 32.06 -8.54
N LEU A 64 14.20 32.72 -7.38
CA LEU A 64 14.20 32.06 -6.08
C LEU A 64 13.01 31.11 -5.91
N TYR A 65 11.83 31.53 -6.35
CA TYR A 65 10.63 30.69 -6.33
C TYR A 65 10.78 29.46 -7.23
N GLN A 66 11.27 29.63 -8.46
CA GLN A 66 11.52 28.51 -9.38
C GLN A 66 12.58 27.54 -8.85
N ASP A 67 13.64 28.04 -8.21
CA ASP A 67 14.67 27.20 -7.59
C ASP A 67 14.08 26.38 -6.43
N SER A 68 13.24 27.00 -5.59
CA SER A 68 12.54 26.28 -4.52
C SER A 68 11.61 25.17 -5.05
N LEU A 69 10.88 25.44 -6.13
CA LEU A 69 10.02 24.46 -6.79
C LEU A 69 10.83 23.33 -7.42
N LYS A 70 12.00 23.65 -7.98
CA LYS A 70 12.92 22.65 -8.54
C LYS A 70 13.39 21.70 -7.45
N VAL A 71 13.89 22.22 -6.32
CA VAL A 71 14.32 21.41 -5.18
C VAL A 71 13.19 20.50 -4.68
N TYR A 72 11.96 21.04 -4.56
CA TYR A 72 10.80 20.25 -4.17
C TYR A 72 10.50 19.11 -5.16
N ARG A 73 10.52 19.41 -6.47
CA ARG A 73 10.27 18.42 -7.53
C ARG A 73 11.34 17.34 -7.57
N ASP A 74 12.62 17.72 -7.45
CA ASP A 74 13.74 16.79 -7.43
C ASP A 74 13.61 15.84 -6.22
N MET A 75 13.32 16.38 -5.04
CA MET A 75 13.09 15.57 -3.83
C MET A 75 11.89 14.62 -3.98
N TYR A 76 10.78 15.10 -4.55
CA TYR A 76 9.59 14.29 -4.80
C TYR A 76 9.91 13.14 -5.76
N ASN A 77 10.59 13.43 -6.87
CA ASN A 77 10.95 12.43 -7.88
C ASN A 77 11.88 11.35 -7.30
N VAL A 78 12.93 11.73 -6.56
CA VAL A 78 13.84 10.78 -5.90
C VAL A 78 13.07 9.88 -4.93
N THR A 79 12.17 10.44 -4.14
CA THR A 79 11.36 9.69 -3.17
C THR A 79 10.43 8.72 -3.88
N GLN A 80 9.75 9.17 -4.94
CA GLN A 80 8.83 8.34 -5.70
C GLN A 80 9.55 7.18 -6.39
N THR A 81 10.68 7.44 -7.06
CA THR A 81 11.49 6.39 -7.68
C THR A 81 11.94 5.35 -6.66
N LEU A 82 12.38 5.75 -5.47
CA LEU A 82 12.76 4.82 -4.41
C LEU A 82 11.57 3.94 -3.97
N ILE A 83 10.38 4.53 -3.81
CA ILE A 83 9.16 3.79 -3.45
C ILE A 83 8.81 2.78 -4.55
N ASP A 84 8.85 3.19 -5.81
CA ASP A 84 8.51 2.32 -6.95
C ASP A 84 9.49 1.14 -7.07
N GLU A 85 10.80 1.41 -6.99
CA GLU A 85 11.84 0.38 -7.03
C GLU A 85 11.73 -0.61 -5.85
N THR A 86 11.48 -0.11 -4.64
CA THR A 86 11.35 -0.97 -3.45
C THR A 86 10.10 -1.83 -3.49
N LEU A 87 8.99 -1.30 -4.01
CA LEU A 87 7.76 -2.05 -4.21
C LEU A 87 7.95 -3.15 -5.28
N GLU A 88 8.56 -2.81 -6.42
CA GLU A 88 8.85 -3.78 -7.48
C GLU A 88 9.74 -4.92 -6.97
N GLN A 89 10.82 -4.60 -6.26
CA GLN A 89 11.69 -5.59 -5.63
C GLN A 89 10.94 -6.44 -4.60
N GLY A 90 10.07 -5.84 -3.78
CA GLY A 90 9.25 -6.54 -2.80
C GLY A 90 8.30 -7.55 -3.45
N ILE A 91 7.63 -7.14 -4.52
CA ILE A 91 6.73 -8.01 -5.30
C ILE A 91 7.52 -9.15 -5.95
N GLU A 92 8.64 -8.84 -6.60
CA GLU A 92 9.46 -9.86 -7.27
C GLU A 92 9.99 -10.90 -6.27
N GLN A 93 10.48 -10.46 -5.11
CA GLN A 93 10.93 -11.35 -4.05
C GLN A 93 9.78 -12.20 -3.50
N GLY A 94 8.61 -11.60 -3.26
CA GLY A 94 7.42 -12.31 -2.79
C GLY A 94 6.97 -13.40 -3.77
N ILE A 95 6.93 -13.10 -5.06
CA ILE A 95 6.59 -14.08 -6.11
C ILE A 95 7.63 -15.21 -6.16
N LYS A 96 8.93 -14.87 -6.15
CA LYS A 96 10.01 -15.88 -6.17
C LYS A 96 9.94 -16.81 -4.95
N GLN A 97 9.70 -16.26 -3.76
CA GLN A 97 9.55 -17.03 -2.53
C GLN A 97 8.30 -17.92 -2.59
N GLY A 98 7.15 -17.37 -2.99
CA GLY A 98 5.89 -18.12 -3.11
C GLY A 98 5.99 -19.29 -4.09
N ILE A 99 6.58 -19.09 -5.28
CA ILE A 99 6.80 -20.16 -6.26
C ILE A 99 7.73 -21.24 -5.69
N LYS A 100 8.81 -20.84 -5.01
CA LYS A 100 9.78 -21.78 -4.43
C LYS A 100 9.14 -22.63 -3.33
N GLN A 101 8.36 -22.00 -2.45
CA GLN A 101 7.64 -22.67 -1.37
C GLN A 101 6.58 -23.62 -1.93
N GLY A 102 5.70 -23.14 -2.82
CA GLY A 102 4.65 -23.97 -3.41
C GLY A 102 5.21 -25.17 -4.19
N ARG A 103 6.33 -25.01 -4.91
CA ARG A 103 7.02 -26.13 -5.57
C ARG A 103 7.66 -27.11 -4.59
N ALA A 104 8.09 -26.66 -3.41
CA ALA A 104 8.66 -27.54 -2.41
C ALA A 104 7.56 -28.34 -1.71
N GLU A 105 6.49 -27.67 -1.28
CA GLU A 105 5.32 -28.28 -0.65
C GLU A 105 4.64 -29.27 -1.59
N GLY A 106 4.30 -28.86 -2.82
CA GLY A 106 3.64 -29.76 -3.78
C GLY A 106 4.50 -30.98 -4.16
N ARG A 107 5.83 -30.85 -4.18
CA ARG A 107 6.72 -32.01 -4.38
C ARG A 107 6.78 -32.93 -3.17
N ALA A 108 6.69 -32.38 -1.96
CA ALA A 108 6.68 -33.17 -0.73
C ALA A 108 5.36 -33.95 -0.59
N GLU A 109 4.24 -33.25 -0.81
CA GLU A 109 2.89 -33.82 -0.78
C GLU A 109 2.72 -34.89 -1.86
N GLY A 110 3.00 -34.57 -3.13
CA GLY A 110 2.88 -35.56 -4.21
C GLY A 110 3.79 -36.78 -4.05
N LYS A 111 4.97 -36.64 -3.42
CA LYS A 111 5.81 -37.80 -3.06
C LYS A 111 5.23 -38.61 -1.90
N ALA A 112 4.54 -37.98 -0.95
CA ALA A 112 3.92 -38.68 0.17
C ALA A 112 2.67 -39.44 -0.30
N GLU A 113 1.81 -38.78 -1.08
CA GLU A 113 0.62 -39.38 -1.70
C GLU A 113 1.01 -40.54 -2.62
N GLY A 114 1.95 -40.33 -3.54
CA GLY A 114 2.39 -41.39 -4.47
C GLY A 114 2.96 -42.61 -3.75
N ARG A 115 3.71 -42.44 -2.65
CA ARG A 115 4.18 -43.57 -1.83
C ARG A 115 3.03 -44.31 -1.14
N GLN A 116 2.00 -43.59 -0.69
CA GLN A 116 0.87 -44.20 -0.02
C GLN A 116 -0.03 -44.95 -1.01
N GLU A 117 -0.27 -44.37 -2.20
CA GLU A 117 -0.98 -45.03 -3.29
C GLU A 117 -0.25 -46.29 -3.76
N GLU A 118 1.08 -46.24 -3.93
CA GLU A 118 1.89 -47.40 -4.29
C GLU A 118 1.78 -48.52 -3.25
N LYS A 119 1.88 -48.19 -1.95
CA LYS A 119 1.68 -49.17 -0.86
C LYS A 119 0.29 -49.82 -0.93
N GLN A 120 -0.76 -49.03 -1.16
CA GLN A 120 -2.12 -49.55 -1.27
C GLN A 120 -2.31 -50.42 -2.51
N GLN A 121 -1.73 -50.05 -3.65
CA GLN A 121 -1.79 -50.85 -4.88
C GLN A 121 -1.08 -52.20 -4.70
N ILE A 122 0.12 -52.20 -4.10
CA ILE A 122 0.86 -53.42 -3.81
C ILE A 122 0.05 -54.31 -2.85
N ALA A 123 -0.51 -53.75 -1.78
CA ALA A 123 -1.34 -54.49 -0.83
C ALA A 123 -2.58 -55.11 -1.50
N LYS A 124 -3.26 -54.39 -2.39
CA LYS A 124 -4.39 -54.93 -3.18
C LYS A 124 -3.98 -56.10 -4.06
N GLN A 125 -2.83 -55.99 -4.74
CA GLN A 125 -2.31 -57.09 -5.57
C GLN A 125 -1.95 -58.32 -4.73
N MET A 126 -1.31 -58.13 -3.57
CA MET A 126 -0.97 -59.22 -2.66
C MET A 126 -2.21 -59.90 -2.08
N LYS A 127 -3.24 -59.12 -1.71
CA LYS A 127 -4.53 -59.64 -1.22
C LYS A 127 -5.22 -60.46 -2.31
N ALA A 128 -5.23 -59.97 -3.55
CA ALA A 128 -5.78 -60.69 -4.70
C ALA A 128 -5.02 -62.00 -5.00
N ALA A 129 -3.72 -62.06 -4.69
CA ALA A 129 -2.90 -63.27 -4.81
C ALA A 129 -3.10 -64.27 -3.64
N GLY A 130 -3.92 -63.94 -2.65
CA GLY A 130 -4.25 -64.83 -1.53
C GLY A 130 -3.22 -64.84 -0.39
N LEU A 131 -2.35 -63.83 -0.31
CA LEU A 131 -1.39 -63.70 0.81
C LEU A 131 -2.13 -63.36 2.13
N PRO A 132 -1.69 -63.91 3.28
CA PRO A 132 -2.24 -63.56 4.59
C PRO A 132 -2.07 -62.07 4.92
N ALA A 133 -3.06 -61.47 5.58
CA ALA A 133 -3.04 -60.05 5.95
C ALA A 133 -1.83 -59.66 6.83
N GLN A 134 -1.34 -60.58 7.66
CA GLN A 134 -0.12 -60.37 8.46
C GLN A 134 1.14 -60.20 7.60
N ASP A 135 1.28 -61.01 6.54
CA ASP A 135 2.42 -60.91 5.62
C ASP A 135 2.33 -59.61 4.80
N ILE A 136 1.13 -59.25 4.34
CA ILE A 136 0.89 -58.00 3.60
C ILE A 136 1.24 -56.78 4.48
N ALA A 137 0.83 -56.79 5.75
CA ALA A 137 1.15 -55.73 6.71
C ALA A 137 2.66 -55.60 6.90
N GLN A 138 3.38 -56.72 7.01
CA GLN A 138 4.82 -56.74 7.16
C GLN A 138 5.55 -56.13 5.95
N TYR A 139 5.13 -56.45 4.72
CA TYR A 139 5.81 -55.98 3.50
C TYR A 139 5.43 -54.56 3.08
N THR A 140 4.19 -54.13 3.29
CA THR A 140 3.69 -52.82 2.84
C THR A 140 3.76 -51.74 3.93
N GLY A 141 3.88 -52.16 5.19
CA GLY A 141 3.84 -51.27 6.35
C GLY A 141 2.47 -50.64 6.60
N LEU A 142 1.41 -51.19 6.00
CA LEU A 142 0.02 -50.84 6.30
C LEU A 142 -0.45 -51.62 7.53
N THR A 143 -1.42 -51.06 8.24
CA THR A 143 -2.09 -51.75 9.35
C THR A 143 -3.03 -52.84 8.82
N ILE A 144 -3.30 -53.86 9.65
CA ILE A 144 -4.23 -54.94 9.28
C ILE A 144 -5.62 -54.36 8.96
N ASP A 145 -6.09 -53.39 9.75
CA ASP A 145 -7.35 -52.70 9.52
C ASP A 145 -7.40 -51.97 8.16
N GLU A 146 -6.29 -51.34 7.74
CA GLU A 146 -6.20 -50.72 6.41
C GLU A 146 -6.26 -51.79 5.31
N ILE A 147 -5.57 -52.91 5.48
CA ILE A 147 -5.54 -54.02 4.51
C ILE A 147 -6.92 -54.70 4.39
N ASP A 148 -7.63 -54.86 5.50
CA ASP A 148 -8.97 -55.45 5.50
C ASP A 148 -9.99 -54.57 4.77
N ARG A 149 -9.79 -53.23 4.80
CA ARG A 149 -10.62 -52.24 4.10
C ARG A 149 -10.30 -52.06 2.60
N LEU A 150 -9.15 -52.55 2.12
CA LEU A 150 -8.75 -52.49 0.69
C LEU A 150 -9.46 -53.53 -0.18
#